data_AF-A0A8T4DJC2-F1
#
_entry.id   AF-A0A8T4DJC2-F1
#
_cell.length_a   1.000
_cell.length_b   1.000
_cell.length_c   1.000
_cell.angle_alpha   90.00
_cell.angle_beta   90.00
_cell.angle_gamma   90.00
#
_symmetry.space_group_name_H-M   'P 1'
#
loop_
_entity.id
_entity.type
_entity.pdbx_description
1 polymer ?
#
loop_
_entity_poly.entity_id
_entity_poly.type
_entity_poly.pdbx_seq_one_letter_code
_entity_poly.pdbx_strand_id
1 'polypeptide(L)' 'MTRLTFQEDSYLRESDARIEEIVQGGLVLDNTIFYPQGGGQDTDRGSVIAEGVEFPIDEVRRIEGRIVHRTG' A
#
# COMPACT_ATOMS: atom_id res chain seq x y z
N MET A 1 0.64 3.67 12.58
CA MET A 1 1.55 2.57 12.17
C MET A 1 0.75 1.65 11.29
N THR A 2 1.23 1.34 10.08
CA THR A 2 0.50 0.50 9.12
C THR A 2 0.51 -0.97 9.56
N ARG A 3 -0.66 -1.61 9.66
CA ARG A 3 -0.82 -3.06 9.81
C ARG A 3 -0.42 -3.73 8.50
N LEU A 4 0.41 -4.77 8.60
CA LEU A 4 0.98 -5.49 7.45
C LEU A 4 0.19 -6.77 7.19
N THR A 5 -1.04 -6.66 6.69
CA THR A 5 -1.93 -7.82 6.47
C THR A 5 -1.33 -8.87 5.54
N PHE A 6 -0.46 -8.47 4.61
CA PHE A 6 0.30 -9.40 3.78
C PHE A 6 1.20 -10.38 4.55
N GLN A 7 1.55 -10.10 5.82
CA GLN A 7 2.28 -11.05 6.68
C GLN A 7 1.37 -12.09 7.33
N GLU A 8 0.08 -11.79 7.45
CA GLU A 8 -0.92 -12.65 8.07
C GLU A 8 -1.55 -13.59 7.03
N ASP A 9 -1.86 -13.06 5.84
CA ASP A 9 -2.38 -13.83 4.70
C ASP A 9 -1.79 -13.28 3.38
N SER A 10 -0.83 -14.00 2.82
CA SER A 10 -0.17 -13.63 1.56
C SER A 10 -1.01 -13.90 0.31
N TYR A 11 -2.18 -14.56 0.45
CA TYR A 11 -3.07 -14.85 -0.67
C TYR A 11 -4.20 -13.83 -0.80
N LEU A 12 -4.37 -12.95 0.20
CA LEU A 12 -5.40 -11.93 0.20
C LEU A 12 -5.15 -10.91 -0.93
N ARG A 13 -6.17 -10.67 -1.76
CA ARG A 13 -6.08 -9.78 -2.93
C ARG A 13 -6.85 -8.47 -2.79
N GLU A 14 -7.71 -8.39 -1.79
CA GLU A 14 -8.57 -7.23 -1.51
C GLU A 14 -8.72 -7.04 0.00
N SER A 15 -8.72 -5.80 0.47
CA SER A 15 -8.88 -5.47 1.89
C SER A 15 -9.34 -4.02 2.05
N ASP A 16 -10.15 -3.76 3.07
CA ASP A 16 -10.48 -2.40 3.48
C ASP A 16 -9.33 -1.75 4.25
N ALA A 17 -9.12 -0.46 4.01
CA ALA A 17 -8.15 0.37 4.71
C ALA A 17 -8.62 1.82 4.76
N ARG A 18 -8.08 2.57 5.71
CA ARG A 18 -8.25 4.01 5.82
C ARG A 18 -6.99 4.72 5.33
N ILE A 19 -7.18 5.77 4.54
CA ILE A 19 -6.11 6.71 4.20
C ILE A 19 -5.81 7.55 5.46
N GLU A 20 -4.63 7.37 6.04
CA GLU A 20 -4.18 8.11 7.22
C GLU A 20 -3.45 9.40 6.83
N GLU A 21 -2.72 9.39 5.72
CA GLU A 21 -1.98 10.55 5.22
C GLU A 21 -1.90 10.51 3.68
N ILE A 22 -2.04 11.68 3.05
CA ILE A 22 -1.71 11.88 1.64
C ILE A 22 -0.37 12.59 1.60
N VAL A 23 0.61 11.98 0.92
CA VAL A 23 1.96 12.53 0.76
C VAL A 23 2.20 12.87 -0.71
N GLN A 24 3.33 13.53 -0.99
CA GLN A 24 3.67 13.85 -2.38
C GLN A 24 3.83 12.55 -3.21
N GLY A 25 2.88 12.32 -4.12
CA GLY A 25 2.90 11.19 -5.04
C GLY A 25 2.52 9.84 -4.43
N GLY A 26 1.76 9.82 -3.32
CA GLY A 26 1.27 8.55 -2.77
C GLY A 26 0.41 8.67 -1.51
N LEU A 27 0.03 7.49 -1.01
CA LEU A 27 -0.89 7.30 0.12
C LEU A 27 -0.22 6.51 1.25
N VAL A 28 -0.47 6.91 2.49
CA VAL A 28 -0.18 6.12 3.69
C VAL A 28 -1.49 5.56 4.22
N LEU A 29 -1.55 4.23 4.35
CA LEU A 29 -2.73 3.51 4.82
C LEU A 29 -2.51 2.98 6.25
N ASP A 30 -3.58 2.82 7.01
CA ASP A 30 -3.56 2.14 8.32
C ASP A 30 -3.37 0.63 8.20
N ASN A 31 -3.72 0.04 7.07
CA ASN A 31 -3.64 -1.37 6.73
C ASN A 31 -3.19 -1.54 5.27
N THR A 32 -2.41 -2.58 4.98
CA THR A 32 -2.05 -2.91 3.60
C THR A 32 -1.84 -4.41 3.36
N ILE A 33 -2.32 -4.86 2.21
CA ILE A 33 -2.02 -6.18 1.62
C ILE A 33 -0.87 -6.10 0.60
N PHE A 34 -0.40 -4.89 0.27
CA PHE A 34 0.69 -4.71 -0.68
C PHE A 34 2.02 -4.93 0.02
N TYR A 35 2.81 -5.87 -0.49
CA TYR A 35 4.19 -6.03 -0.09
C TYR A 35 5.04 -4.84 -0.58
N PRO A 36 5.70 -4.10 0.32
CA PRO A 36 6.66 -3.07 -0.08
C PRO A 36 7.92 -3.71 -0.64
N GLN A 37 8.54 -3.09 -1.64
CA GLN A 37 9.83 -3.55 -2.18
C GLN A 37 10.84 -3.84 -1.06
N GLY A 38 11.46 -5.02 -1.07
CA GLY A 38 12.37 -5.46 -0.01
C GLY A 38 12.83 -6.90 -0.16
N GLY A 39 13.96 -7.26 0.46
CA GLY A 39 14.45 -8.64 0.48
C GLY A 39 14.83 -9.24 -0.88
N GLY A 40 15.04 -8.41 -1.90
CA GLY A 40 15.27 -8.84 -3.29
C GLY A 40 13.98 -9.11 -4.08
N GLN A 41 12.81 -8.98 -3.45
CA GLN A 41 11.50 -9.07 -4.10
C GLN A 41 11.05 -7.68 -4.58
N ASP A 42 10.40 -7.66 -5.75
CA ASP A 42 9.74 -6.46 -6.27
C ASP A 42 8.50 -6.11 -5.42
N THR A 43 7.99 -4.90 -5.58
CA THR A 43 6.75 -4.46 -4.92
C THR A 43 5.52 -5.12 -5.53
N ASP A 44 4.47 -5.27 -4.74
CA ASP A 44 3.13 -5.53 -5.26
C ASP A 44 2.58 -4.29 -6.00
N ARG A 45 1.66 -4.55 -6.93
CA ARG A 45 0.97 -3.54 -7.75
C ARG A 45 -0.53 -3.82 -7.78
N GLY A 46 -1.34 -2.79 -7.97
CA GLY A 46 -2.79 -2.89 -7.96
C GLY A 46 -3.43 -1.52 -7.87
N SER A 47 -4.53 -1.38 -7.14
CA SER A 47 -5.19 -0.10 -6.95
C SER A 47 -5.81 0.08 -5.58
N VAL A 48 -5.99 1.34 -5.17
CA VAL A 48 -6.81 1.76 -4.04
C VAL A 48 -8.05 2.45 -4.62
N ILE A 49 -9.25 2.03 -4.22
CA ILE A 49 -10.50 2.66 -4.66
C ILE A 49 -11.09 3.42 -3.48
N ALA A 50 -11.31 4.72 -3.63
CA ALA A 50 -11.94 5.57 -2.61
C ALA A 50 -12.98 6.49 -3.26
N GLU A 51 -14.20 6.48 -2.74
CA GLU A 51 -15.33 7.29 -3.24
C GLU A 51 -15.57 7.16 -4.77
N GLY A 52 -15.30 5.98 -5.33
CA GLY A 52 -15.42 5.71 -6.77
C GLY A 52 -14.25 6.20 -7.62
N VAL A 53 -13.22 6.78 -7.00
CA VAL A 53 -11.96 7.14 -7.65
C VAL A 53 -10.95 6.03 -7.45
N GLU A 54 -10.35 5.56 -8.54
CA GLU A 54 -9.29 4.55 -8.52
C GLU A 54 -7.91 5.22 -8.57
N PHE A 55 -7.05 4.85 -7.62
CA PHE A 55 -5.66 5.26 -7.53
C PHE A 55 -4.77 4.06 -7.89
N PRO A 56 -4.11 4.06 -9.07
CA PRO A 56 -3.19 2.98 -9.42
C PRO A 56 -1.98 3.01 -8.48
N ILE A 57 -1.60 1.84 -7.96
CA ILE A 57 -0.41 1.65 -7.15
C ILE A 57 0.63 0.91 -7.98
N ASP A 58 1.63 1.67 -8.45
CA ASP A 58 2.74 1.13 -9.24
C ASP A 58 3.91 0.67 -8.37
N GLU A 59 4.01 1.23 -7.16
CA GLU A 59 5.13 1.00 -6.28
C GLU A 59 4.76 1.21 -4.81
N VAL A 60 5.23 0.32 -3.94
CA VAL A 60 5.11 0.43 -2.49
C VAL A 60 6.50 0.40 -1.85
N ARG A 61 6.82 1.44 -1.07
CA ARG A 61 8.13 1.59 -0.41
C ARG A 61 7.98 1.85 1.08
N ARG A 62 8.97 1.37 1.84
CA ARG A 62 9.16 1.80 3.23
C ARG A 62 10.04 3.06 3.26
N ILE A 63 9.47 4.20 3.64
CA ILE A 63 10.15 5.50 3.72
C ILE A 63 10.05 5.99 5.16
N GLU A 64 11.19 6.18 5.84
CA GLU A 64 11.25 6.64 7.23
C GLU A 64 10.32 5.85 8.18
N GLY A 65 10.22 4.54 7.97
CA GLY A 65 9.38 3.64 8.78
C GLY A 65 7.90 3.61 8.37
N ARG A 66 7.44 4.47 7.46
CA ARG A 66 6.08 4.47 6.90
C ARG A 66 6.01 3.62 5.64
N ILE A 67 4.87 3.00 5.37
CA ILE A 67 4.59 2.34 4.09
C ILE A 67 3.88 3.35 3.19
N VAL A 68 4.50 3.69 2.06
CA VAL A 68 3.99 4.65 1.08
C VAL A 68 3.62 3.90 -0.19
N HIS A 69 2.36 4.01 -0.59
CA HIS A 69 1.80 3.46 -1.82
C HIS A 69 1.81 4.56 -2.87
N ARG A 70 2.73 4.50 -3.82
CA ARG A 70 2.91 5.56 -4.81
C ARG A 70 1.83 5.48 -5.87
N THR A 71 1.23 6.63 -6.14
CA THR A 71 0.19 6.84 -7.15
C THR A 71 0.79 7.66 -8.29
N GLY A 72 0.66 7.18 -9.52
CA GLY A 72 1.07 7.87 -10.74
C GLY A 72 0.05 8.90 -11.20
#